data_AF-K1N4P5-F1
#
_entry.id   AF-K1N4P5-F1
#
_cell.length_a   1.000
_cell.length_b   1.000
_cell.length_c   1.000
_cell.angle_alpha   90.00
_cell.angle_beta   90.00
_cell.angle_gamma   90.00
#
_symmetry.space_group_name_H-M   'P 1'
#
loop_
_entity.id
_entity.type
_entity.pdbx_description
1 polymer ?
#
loop_
_entity_poly.entity_id
_entity_poly.type
_entity_poly.pdbx_seq_one_letter_code
_entity_poly.pdbx_strand_id
1 'polypeptide(L)' 'MRRTIESDFSLLTYYNAENNRARSLIGFQSRLEIAILAYNLAYCLERFN' A
#
# COMPACT_ATOMS: atom_id res chain seq x y z
N MET A 1 13.34 -0.31 -12.22
CA MET A 1 12.37 0.66 -12.76
C MET A 1 11.99 1.60 -11.64
N ARG A 2 12.19 2.91 -11.79
CA ARG A 2 11.89 3.90 -10.75
C ARG A 2 10.40 4.22 -10.83
N ARG A 3 9.61 3.82 -9.82
CA ARG A 3 8.21 4.27 -9.69
C ARG A 3 8.20 5.73 -9.25
N THR A 4 7.20 6.48 -9.71
CA THR A 4 6.99 7.85 -9.24
C THR A 4 6.23 7.82 -7.92
N ILE A 5 6.39 8.87 -7.13
CA ILE A 5 5.67 9.02 -5.87
C ILE A 5 4.15 8.96 -6.11
N GLU A 6 3.66 9.48 -7.24
CA GLU A 6 2.23 9.40 -7.58
C GLU A 6 1.77 7.97 -7.85
N SER A 7 2.62 7.15 -8.50
CA SER A 7 2.32 5.74 -8.73
C SER A 7 2.30 4.93 -7.44
N ASP A 8 3.07 5.32 -6.42
CA ASP A 8 3.07 4.66 -5.12
C ASP A 8 1.85 5.11 -4.28
N PHE A 9 1.43 6.38 -4.41
CA PHE A 9 0.24 6.91 -3.73
C PHE A 9 -1.09 6.51 -4.39
N SER A 10 -1.13 6.25 -5.70
CA SER A 10 -2.34 5.78 -6.39
C SER A 10 -2.85 4.43 -5.84
N LEU A 11 -1.95 3.63 -5.26
CA LEU A 11 -2.26 2.36 -4.63
C LEU A 11 -3.02 2.51 -3.31
N LEU A 12 -2.90 3.66 -2.64
CA LEU A 12 -3.67 3.93 -1.43
C LEU A 12 -5.17 3.91 -1.73
N THR A 13 -5.58 4.42 -2.88
CA THR A 13 -6.97 4.31 -3.38
C THR A 13 -7.36 2.86 -3.65
N TYR A 14 -6.46 2.07 -4.27
CA TYR A 14 -6.71 0.64 -4.55
C TYR A 14 -6.97 -0.16 -3.26
N TYR A 15 -6.23 0.14 -2.19
CA TYR A 15 -6.42 -0.48 -0.88
C TYR A 15 -7.43 0.24 0.02
N ASN A 16 -8.18 1.18 -0.51
CA ASN A 16 -9.23 1.91 0.21
C ASN A 16 -8.71 2.59 1.49
N ALA A 17 -7.48 3.13 1.42
CA ALA A 17 -6.79 3.75 2.54
C ALA A 17 -7.51 5.00 3.04
N GLU A 18 -8.26 5.68 2.17
CA GLU A 18 -9.14 6.81 2.53
C GLU A 18 -10.26 6.39 3.49
N ASN A 19 -10.67 5.12 3.47
CA ASN A 19 -11.61 4.53 4.41
C ASN A 19 -10.91 3.83 5.58
N ASN A 20 -9.68 4.25 5.90
CA ASN A 20 -8.99 3.77 7.07
C ASN A 20 -9.62 4.30 8.37
N ARG A 21 -10.51 3.50 8.96
CA ARG A 21 -11.22 3.80 10.22
C ARG A 21 -10.48 3.38 11.49
N ALA A 22 -9.16 3.23 11.44
CA ALA A 22 -8.39 2.91 12.62
C ALA A 22 -8.52 4.03 13.67
N ARG A 23 -8.80 3.66 14.92
CA ARG A 23 -9.06 4.61 16.01
C ARG A 23 -7.79 4.99 16.79
N SER A 24 -6.62 4.63 16.26
CA SER A 24 -5.32 4.96 16.84
C SER A 24 -4.31 5.21 15.73
N LEU A 25 -3.29 6.04 16.02
CA LEU A 25 -2.19 6.30 15.09
C LEU A 25 -1.49 5.01 14.67
N ILE A 26 -1.25 4.11 15.63
CA ILE A 26 -0.63 2.81 15.38
C ILE A 26 -1.50 1.98 14.42
N GLY A 27 -2.81 1.89 14.66
CA GLY A 27 -3.71 1.14 13.78
C GLY A 27 -3.80 1.75 12.38
N PHE A 28 -3.74 3.08 12.27
CA PHE A 28 -3.73 3.77 10.99
C PHE A 28 -2.45 3.41 10.22
N GLN A 29 -1.30 3.53 10.88
CA GLN A 29 0.01 3.20 10.35
C GLN A 29 0.10 1.74 9.90
N SER A 30 -0.30 0.77 10.74
CA SER A 30 -0.25 -0.65 10.40
C SER A 30 -1.09 -0.98 9.16
N ARG A 31 -2.27 -0.36 8.99
CA ARG A 31 -3.10 -0.60 7.81
C ARG A 31 -2.50 -0.04 6.53
N LEU A 32 -1.82 1.11 6.59
CA LEU A 32 -1.06 1.63 5.46
C LEU A 32 0.12 0.73 5.10
N GLU A 33 0.90 0.29 6.10
CA GLU A 33 2.05 -0.58 5.89
C GLU A 33 1.65 -1.92 5.25
N ILE A 34 0.53 -2.51 5.66
CA ILE A 34 0.00 -3.74 5.06
C ILE A 34 -0.37 -3.54 3.58
N ALA A 35 -1.04 -2.43 3.24
CA ALA A 35 -1.40 -2.13 1.86
C ALA A 35 -0.16 -2.03 0.94
N ILE A 36 0.86 -1.31 1.41
CA ILE A 36 2.14 -1.15 0.69
C ILE A 36 2.87 -2.50 0.57
N LEU A 37 2.89 -3.29 1.64
CA LEU A 37 3.52 -4.62 1.64
C LEU A 37 2.84 -5.57 0.66
N ALA A 38 1.51 -5.64 0.66
CA ALA A 38 0.73 -6.48 -0.25
C ALA A 38 1.01 -6.15 -1.71
N TYR A 39 1.07 -4.85 -2.05
CA TYR A 39 1.44 -4.41 -3.38
C TYR A 39 2.85 -4.83 -3.78
N ASN A 40 3.83 -4.59 -2.91
CA ASN A 40 5.21 -4.94 -3.19
C ASN A 40 5.38 -6.46 -3.38
N LEU A 41 4.66 -7.27 -2.60
CA LEU A 41 4.65 -8.72 -2.76
C LEU A 41 4.04 -9.15 -4.10
N ALA A 42 2.89 -8.58 -4.48
CA ALA A 42 2.26 -8.86 -5.78
C ALA A 42 3.21 -8.52 -6.93
N TYR A 43 3.87 -7.36 -6.89
CA TYR A 43 4.87 -7.00 -7.88
C TYR A 43 6.06 -7.97 -7.91
N CYS A 44 6.58 -8.39 -6.75
CA CYS A 44 7.66 -9.36 -6.69
C CYS A 44 7.25 -10.68 -7.34
N LEU A 45 6.02 -11.14 -7.09
CA LEU A 45 5.49 -12.33 -7.75
C LEU A 45 5.40 -12.13 -9.26
N GLU A 46 4.82 -11.03 -9.75
CA GLU A 46 4.75 -10.76 -11.20
C GLU A 46 6.12 -10.62 -11.88
N ARG A 47 7.12 -10.11 -11.15
CA ARG A 47 8.44 -9.82 -11.71
C ARG A 47 9.41 -11.00 -11.65
N PHE A 48 9.27 -11.86 -10.65
CA PHE A 48 10.23 -12.93 -10.35
C PHE A 48 9.63 -14.35 -10.45
N ASN A 49 8.35 -14.48 -10.78
CA ASN A 49 7.73 -15.74 -11.20
C ASN A 49 7.91 -15.93 -12.71
#